data_AF-A0A953JE44-F1
#
_entry.id   AF-A0A953JE44-F1
#
_cell.length_a   1.000
_cell.length_b   1.000
_cell.length_c   1.000
_cell.angle_alpha   90.00
_cell.angle_beta   90.00
_cell.angle_gamma   90.00
#
_symmetry.space_group_name_H-M   'P 1'
#
loop_
_entity.id
_entity.type
_entity.pdbx_description
1 polymer ?
#
loop_
_entity_poly.entity_id
_entity_poly.type
_entity_poly.pdbx_seq_one_letter_code
_entity_poly.pdbx_strand_id
1 'polypeptide(L)'
;MSDEALVAAPDQDMVLRLLTEALMRKLGRAGATMAISRESKLLELGIIDSQGLLDIILEVEASCGRAFDPMHLDLESGVTLGMLAGAFVGEV
;
A
#
# COMPACT_ATOMS: atom_id res chain seq x y z
N MET A 1 24.47 -23.97 -13.58
CA MET A 1 24.12 -22.61 -14.03
C MET A 1 22.78 -22.33 -13.43
N SER A 2 22.77 -21.48 -12.41
CA SER A 2 21.62 -21.25 -11.54
C SER A 2 20.49 -20.60 -12.35
N ASP A 3 19.31 -21.18 -12.25
CA ASP A 3 18.05 -20.63 -12.73
C ASP A 3 17.73 -19.44 -11.82
N GLU A 4 18.28 -18.27 -12.14
CA GLU A 4 17.87 -17.01 -11.55
C GLU A 4 16.53 -16.69 -12.21
N ALA A 5 15.45 -17.27 -11.68
CA ALA A 5 14.10 -16.88 -12.02
C ALA A 5 14.04 -15.37 -11.89
N LEU A 6 13.92 -14.68 -13.02
CA LEU A 6 13.70 -13.24 -13.07
C LEU A 6 12.40 -12.99 -12.32
N VAL A 7 12.48 -12.74 -11.02
CA VAL A 7 11.34 -12.34 -10.21
C VAL A 7 10.91 -11.03 -10.82
N ALA A 8 9.83 -11.07 -11.60
CA ALA A 8 9.27 -9.88 -12.19
C ALA A 8 9.08 -8.85 -11.06
N ALA A 9 9.55 -7.64 -11.30
CA ALA A 9 9.30 -6.53 -10.41
C ALA A 9 7.81 -6.52 -10.04
N PRO A 10 7.43 -6.35 -8.76
CA PRO A 10 6.03 -6.15 -8.41
C PRO A 10 5.47 -5.00 -9.25
N ASP A 11 4.38 -5.26 -9.97
CA ASP A 11 3.65 -4.23 -10.69
C ASP A 11 2.70 -3.47 -9.74
N GLN A 12 2.23 -2.31 -10.19
CA GLN A 12 1.41 -1.42 -9.37
C GLN A 12 0.09 -2.09 -8.95
N ASP A 13 -0.48 -2.95 -9.80
CA ASP A 13 -1.74 -3.66 -9.53
C ASP A 13 -1.56 -4.69 -8.42
N MET A 14 -0.44 -5.42 -8.41
CA MET A 14 -0.11 -6.37 -7.34
C MET A 14 0.07 -5.64 -6.00
N VAL A 15 0.81 -4.53 -5.99
CA VAL A 15 0.97 -3.72 -4.77
C VAL A 15 -0.38 -3.16 -4.29
N LEU A 16 -1.22 -2.67 -5.21
CA LEU A 16 -2.55 -2.16 -4.88
C LEU A 16 -3.43 -3.23 -4.23
N ARG A 17 -3.38 -4.48 -4.72
CA ARG A 17 -4.08 -5.61 -4.10
C ARG A 17 -3.56 -5.89 -2.70
N LEU A 18 -2.24 -5.96 -2.50
CA LEU A 18 -1.64 -6.21 -1.18
C LEU A 18 -2.03 -5.12 -0.16
N LEU A 19 -1.96 -3.85 -0.57
CA LEU A 19 -2.39 -2.73 0.27
C LEU A 19 -3.88 -2.83 0.62
N THR A 20 -4.73 -3.14 -0.37
CA THR A 20 -6.18 -3.28 -0.15
C THR A 20 -6.48 -4.42 0.82
N GLU A 21 -5.83 -5.57 0.69
CA GLU A 21 -6.00 -6.71 1.58
C GLU A 21 -5.53 -6.40 3.01
N ALA A 22 -4.37 -5.75 3.17
CA ALA A 22 -3.86 -5.34 4.48
C ALA A 22 -4.83 -4.35 5.16
N LEU A 23 -5.34 -3.38 4.40
CA LEU A 23 -6.38 -2.46 4.86
C LEU A 23 -7.66 -3.19 5.27
N MET A 24 -8.18 -4.08 4.42
CA MET A 24 -9.41 -4.83 4.71
C MET A 24 -9.26 -5.70 5.97
N ARG A 25 -8.07 -6.29 6.19
CA ARG A 25 -7.77 -7.02 7.43
C ARG A 25 -7.83 -6.09 8.65
N LYS A 26 -7.27 -4.87 8.57
CA LYS A 26 -7.34 -3.89 9.66
C LYS A 26 -8.76 -3.37 9.87
N LEU A 27 -9.50 -3.05 8.79
CA LEU A 27 -10.89 -2.60 8.85
C LEU A 27 -11.82 -3.67 9.44
N GLY A 28 -11.68 -4.92 9.00
CA GLY A 28 -12.47 -6.04 9.50
C GLY A 28 -12.27 -6.27 11.01
N ARG A 29 -11.05 -6.08 11.51
CA ARG A 29 -10.75 -6.11 12.96
C ARG A 29 -11.41 -4.95 13.71
N ALA A 30 -11.57 -3.80 13.07
CA ALA A 30 -12.27 -2.65 13.62
C ALA A 30 -13.81 -2.73 13.48
N GLY A 31 -14.35 -3.78 12.86
CA GLY A 31 -15.79 -3.94 12.61
C GLY A 31 -16.33 -3.00 11.52
N ALA A 32 -15.46 -2.39 10.72
CA ALA A 32 -15.84 -1.50 9.64
C ALA A 32 -15.96 -2.25 8.30
N THR A 33 -17.09 -2.12 7.62
CA THR A 33 -17.30 -2.60 6.25
C THR A 33 -17.41 -1.40 5.32
N MET A 34 -16.34 -1.12 4.58
CA MET A 34 -16.28 0.03 3.68
C MET A 34 -15.63 -0.37 2.37
N ALA A 35 -16.18 0.12 1.25
CA ALA A 35 -15.57 -0.08 -0.05
C ALA A 35 -14.34 0.82 -0.17
N ILE A 36 -13.19 0.21 -0.41
CA ILE A 36 -11.92 0.89 -0.62
C ILE A 36 -11.62 0.90 -2.12
N SER A 37 -11.34 2.08 -2.65
CA SER A 37 -10.87 2.30 -4.03
C SER A 37 -9.46 2.88 -4.05
N ARG A 38 -8.85 2.95 -5.23
CA ARG A 38 -7.52 3.53 -5.45
C ARG A 38 -7.42 4.99 -4.97
N GLU A 39 -8.51 5.74 -5.10
CA GLU A 39 -8.64 7.15 -4.76
C GLU A 39 -9.02 7.37 -3.28
N SER A 40 -9.24 6.29 -2.53
CA SER A 40 -9.61 6.38 -1.12
C SER A 40 -8.48 7.01 -0.31
N LYS A 41 -8.78 8.13 0.34
CA LYS A 41 -7.84 8.86 1.18
C LYS A 41 -7.77 8.25 2.57
N LEU A 42 -6.69 7.54 2.85
CA LEU A 42 -6.58 6.65 4.00
C LEU A 42 -6.67 7.37 5.35
N LEU A 43 -6.12 8.57 5.44
CA LEU A 43 -6.13 9.38 6.66
C LEU A 43 -7.50 10.04 6.90
N GLU A 44 -8.23 10.38 5.83
CA GLU A 44 -9.58 10.98 5.95
C GLU A 44 -10.63 9.95 6.38
N LEU A 45 -10.36 8.66 6.13
CA LEU A 45 -11.22 7.58 6.60
C LEU A 45 -11.26 7.48 8.14
N GLY A 46 -10.30 8.09 8.85
CA GLY A 46 -10.28 8.14 10.33
C GLY A 46 -10.12 6.78 11.02
N ILE A 47 -9.95 5.71 10.25
CA ILE A 47 -9.81 4.33 10.75
C ILE A 47 -8.33 3.95 10.85
N ILE A 48 -7.46 4.63 10.10
CA ILE A 48 -6.02 4.39 10.08
C ILE A 48 -5.31 5.65 10.55
N ASP A 49 -4.63 5.54 11.68
CA ASP A 49 -3.69 6.54 12.16
C ASP A 49 -2.32 6.38 11.48
N SER A 50 -1.40 7.29 11.79
CA SER A 50 -0.06 7.27 11.19
C SER A 50 0.73 5.99 11.50
N GLN A 51 0.56 5.42 12.70
CA GLN A 51 1.17 4.14 13.07
C GLN A 51 0.56 2.98 12.28
N GLY A 52 -0.77 2.95 12.18
CA GLY A 52 -1.50 1.94 11.45
C GLY A 52 -1.15 1.92 9.97
N LEU A 53 -0.87 3.09 9.38
CA LEU A 53 -0.40 3.24 8.01
C LEU A 53 1.02 2.68 7.84
N LEU A 54 1.94 3.00 8.76
CA LEU A 54 3.31 2.49 8.72
C LEU A 54 3.35 0.96 8.82
N ASP A 55 2.55 0.37 9.69
CA ASP A 55 2.45 -1.10 9.79
C ASP A 55 2.03 -1.74 8.45
N ILE A 56 1.07 -1.13 7.75
CA ILE A 56 0.62 -1.62 6.45
C ILE A 56 1.74 -1.53 5.42
N ILE A 57 2.46 -0.41 5.40
CA ILE A 57 3.60 -0.22 4.51
C ILE A 57 4.64 -1.33 4.75
N LEU A 58 5.05 -1.55 5.99
CA LEU A 58 6.01 -2.59 6.36
C LEU A 58 5.53 -4.01 6.00
N GLU A 59 4.24 -4.30 6.20
CA GLU A 59 3.62 -5.58 5.82
C GLU A 59 3.69 -5.80 4.30
N VAL A 60 3.42 -4.74 3.52
CA VAL A 60 3.47 -4.80 2.05
C VAL A 60 4.91 -4.89 1.55
N GLU A 61 5.88 -4.16 2.14
CA GLU A 61 7.31 -4.29 1.83
C GLU A 61 7.80 -5.73 1.99
N ALA A 62 7.44 -6.36 3.11
CA ALA A 62 7.78 -7.76 3.38
C ALA A 62 7.13 -8.74 2.39
N SER A 63 5.95 -8.38 1.86
CA SER A 63 5.18 -9.23 0.95
C SER A 63 5.61 -9.10 -0.52
N CYS A 64 5.92 -7.87 -0.98
CA CYS A 64 6.28 -7.59 -2.36
C CYS A 64 7.79 -7.54 -2.61
N GLY A 65 8.61 -7.53 -1.55
CA GLY A 65 10.06 -7.47 -1.63
C GLY A 65 10.61 -6.13 -2.14
N ARG A 66 9.80 -5.07 -2.10
CA ARG A 66 10.22 -3.71 -2.44
C ARG A 66 10.08 -2.77 -1.27
N ALA A 67 11.09 -1.92 -1.10
CA ALA A 67 11.07 -0.82 -0.15
C ALA A 67 10.12 0.26 -0.65
N PHE A 68 9.38 0.83 0.28
CA PHE A 68 8.55 1.99 0.09
C PHE A 68 9.40 3.25 -0.01
N ASP A 69 9.20 4.05 -1.05
CA ASP A 69 9.89 5.33 -1.19
C ASP A 69 8.95 6.52 -0.93
N PRO A 70 9.07 7.19 0.24
CA PRO A 70 8.23 8.32 0.60
C PRO A 70 8.48 9.57 -0.25
N MET A 71 9.58 9.65 -1.02
CA MET A 71 9.82 10.78 -1.94
C MET A 71 8.81 10.83 -3.09
N HIS A 72 8.12 9.72 -3.33
CA HIS A 72 7.05 9.62 -4.32
C HIS A 72 5.65 9.89 -3.74
N LEU A 73 5.55 10.28 -2.46
CA LEU A 73 4.30 10.73 -1.85
C LEU A 73 4.21 12.25 -1.80
N ASP A 74 3.14 12.79 -2.39
CA ASP A 74 2.66 14.12 -2.04
C ASP A 74 1.69 14.03 -0.86
N LEU A 75 2.13 14.49 0.31
CA LEU A 75 1.31 14.51 1.52
C LEU A 75 0.34 15.70 1.57
N GLU A 76 0.56 16.77 0.78
CA GLU A 76 -0.28 17.97 0.81
C GLU A 76 -1.66 17.70 0.20
N SER A 77 -1.73 16.83 -0.82
CA SER A 77 -2.99 16.39 -1.44
C SER A 77 -3.67 15.22 -0.73
N GLY A 78 -3.03 14.68 0.31
CA GLY A 78 -3.47 13.53 1.10
C GLY A 78 -2.91 12.20 0.59
N VAL A 79 -3.06 11.13 1.38
CA VAL A 79 -2.51 9.80 1.03
C VAL A 79 -3.60 8.89 0.50
N THR A 80 -3.56 8.61 -0.80
CA THR A 80 -4.42 7.61 -1.45
C THR A 80 -3.71 6.27 -1.61
N LEU A 81 -4.50 5.21 -1.80
CA LEU A 81 -3.95 3.88 -2.12
C LEU A 81 -3.14 3.84 -3.42
N GLY A 82 -3.59 4.58 -4.43
CA GLY A 82 -2.87 4.67 -5.70
C GLY A 82 -1.49 5.31 -5.54
N MET A 83 -1.39 6.35 -4.72
CA MET A 83 -0.12 7.01 -4.41
C MET A 83 0.82 6.10 -3.63
N LEU A 84 0.30 5.34 -2.65
CA LEU A 84 1.10 4.34 -1.95
C LEU A 84 1.62 3.28 -2.91
N ALA A 85 0.77 2.75 -3.78
CA ALA A 85 1.18 1.76 -4.76
C ALA A 85 2.25 2.31 -5.72
N GLY A 86 2.11 3.56 -6.18
CA GLY A 86 3.11 4.27 -6.98
C GLY A 86 4.46 4.37 -6.28
N ALA A 87 4.46 4.71 -4.98
CA ALA A 87 5.66 4.82 -4.15
C ALA A 87 6.41 3.48 -3.92
N PHE A 88 5.79 2.32 -4.16
CA PHE A 88 6.49 1.02 -4.17
C PHE A 88 7.13 0.69 -5.53
N VAL A 89 6.56 1.18 -6.63
CA VAL A 89 7.01 0.86 -8.00
C VAL A 89 7.88 1.95 -8.62
N GLY A 90 7.96 3.13 -7.99
CA GLY A 90 8.71 4.29 -8.50
C GLY A 90 7.99 5.01 -9.64
N GLU A 91 6.67 4.88 -9.73
CA GLU A 91 5.82 5.54 -10.73
C GLU A 91 5.00 6.64 -10.05
N VAL A 92 5.19 7.89 -10.49
CA VAL A 92 4.44 9.09 -10.04
C VAL A 92 3.64 9.65 -11.20
#